data_AF-A0A838VHQ5-F1
#
_entry.id   AF-A0A838VHQ5-F1
#
_cell.length_a   1.000
_cell.length_b   1.000
_cell.length_c   1.000
_cell.angle_alpha   90.00
_cell.angle_beta   90.00
_cell.angle_gamma   90.00
#
_symmetry.space_group_name_H-M   'P 1'
#
loop_
_entity.id
_entity.type
_entity.pdbx_description
1 polymer ?
#
loop_
_entity_poly.entity_id
_entity_poly.type
_entity_poly.pdbx_seq_one_letter_code
_entity_poly.pdbx_strand_id
1 'polypeptide(L)'
;MANPHPSHYPDIGVLGEDLVTQWLQSNGWIILHRRWRCRWGEIDIIAQHNSPTPTLAFVEVKTRSRGNWDAGGRNAITPKKQGKLWRTAEVFLAKYPYKANYPCQFDVALVNVEAKKSPVIITEDAPVNSSPRYKLNLQDYIVSAFDQT
;
A
#
# COMPACT_ATOMS: atom_id res chain seq x y z
N MET A 1 -29.86 -15.42 24.10
CA MET A 1 -29.19 -14.11 23.97
C MET A 1 -28.03 -14.32 22.99
N ALA A 2 -28.16 -13.82 21.76
CA ALA A 2 -27.14 -14.04 20.73
C ALA A 2 -25.94 -13.13 20.99
N ASN A 3 -24.75 -13.72 21.18
CA ASN A 3 -23.50 -12.97 21.17
C ASN A 3 -23.26 -12.43 19.75
N PRO A 4 -23.05 -11.12 19.54
CA PRO A 4 -22.68 -10.63 18.23
C PRO A 4 -21.28 -11.16 17.85
N HIS A 5 -21.17 -11.61 16.59
CA HIS A 5 -20.02 -12.25 15.95
C HIS A 5 -18.68 -11.51 16.17
N PRO A 6 -17.52 -12.21 16.09
CA PRO A 6 -16.22 -11.55 16.07
C PRO A 6 -16.22 -10.56 14.91
N SER A 7 -15.90 -9.31 15.20
CA SER A 7 -16.00 -8.24 14.23
C SER A 7 -15.09 -8.51 13.01
N HIS A 8 -15.69 -8.91 11.88
CA HIS A 8 -15.03 -9.15 10.58
C HIS A 8 -14.59 -7.84 9.90
N TYR A 9 -14.12 -6.84 10.65
CA TYR A 9 -13.60 -5.63 10.04
C TYR A 9 -12.21 -5.89 9.47
N PRO A 10 -11.93 -5.46 8.23
CA PRO A 10 -10.59 -5.56 7.67
C PRO A 10 -9.57 -4.84 8.55
N ASP A 11 -8.38 -5.41 8.66
CA ASP A 11 -7.23 -4.74 9.28
C ASP A 11 -7.02 -3.37 8.61
N ILE A 12 -6.72 -2.33 9.39
CA ILE A 12 -6.40 -0.99 8.88
C ILE A 12 -5.28 -1.01 7.83
N GLY A 13 -4.36 -1.98 7.91
CA GLY A 13 -3.34 -2.22 6.88
C GLY A 13 -3.97 -2.55 5.53
N VAL A 14 -4.95 -3.46 5.49
CA VAL A 14 -5.68 -3.85 4.27
C VAL A 14 -6.46 -2.66 3.71
N LEU A 15 -7.14 -1.90 4.57
CA LEU A 15 -7.88 -0.71 4.15
C LEU A 15 -6.96 0.37 3.57
N GLY A 16 -5.75 0.52 4.12
CA GLY A 16 -4.77 1.46 3.58
C GLY A 16 -4.24 1.02 2.22
N GLU A 17 -3.97 -0.27 2.04
CA GLU A 17 -3.59 -0.84 0.76
C GLU A 17 -4.69 -0.67 -0.30
N ASP A 18 -5.96 -0.87 0.08
CA ASP A 18 -7.13 -0.61 -0.78
C ASP A 18 -7.20 0.86 -1.21
N LEU A 19 -6.98 1.79 -0.28
CA LEU A 19 -6.97 3.22 -0.57
C LEU A 19 -5.86 3.60 -1.55
N VAL A 20 -4.64 3.10 -1.33
CA VAL A 20 -3.49 3.39 -2.21
C VAL A 20 -3.69 2.78 -3.59
N THR A 21 -4.26 1.56 -3.67
CA THR A 21 -4.61 0.91 -4.93
C THR A 21 -5.57 1.77 -5.74
N GLN A 22 -6.64 2.27 -5.11
CA GLN A 22 -7.61 3.15 -5.78
C GLN A 22 -6.98 4.47 -6.23
N TRP A 23 -6.13 5.07 -5.39
CA TRP A 23 -5.41 6.30 -5.74
C TRP A 23 -4.48 6.08 -6.94
N LEU A 24 -3.69 5.00 -6.96
CA LEU A 24 -2.82 4.64 -8.08
C LEU A 24 -3.63 4.48 -9.38
N GLN A 25 -4.74 3.74 -9.33
CA GLN A 25 -5.63 3.56 -10.48
C GLN A 25 -6.19 4.88 -11.00
N SER A 26 -6.62 5.78 -10.10
CA SER A 26 -7.09 7.12 -10.50
C SER A 26 -6.00 8.00 -11.12
N ASN A 27 -4.72 7.68 -10.85
CA ASN A 27 -3.55 8.35 -11.42
C ASN A 27 -2.97 7.58 -12.62
N GLY A 28 -3.74 6.70 -13.26
CA GLY A 28 -3.35 6.04 -14.51
C GLY A 28 -2.43 4.81 -14.33
N TRP A 29 -2.21 4.34 -13.11
CA TRP A 29 -1.44 3.12 -12.87
C TRP A 29 -2.30 1.87 -13.00
N ILE A 30 -1.73 0.84 -13.62
CA ILE A 30 -2.31 -0.51 -13.70
C ILE A 30 -1.77 -1.33 -12.53
N ILE A 31 -2.67 -1.84 -11.69
CA ILE A 31 -2.31 -2.70 -10.57
C ILE A 31 -2.05 -4.11 -11.11
N LEU A 32 -0.80 -4.56 -11.02
CA LEU A 32 -0.40 -5.90 -11.45
C LEU A 32 -0.64 -6.92 -10.33
N HIS A 33 -0.21 -6.57 -9.12
CA HIS A 33 -0.36 -7.42 -7.94
C HIS A 33 -0.59 -6.60 -6.68
N ARG A 34 -1.27 -7.24 -5.73
CA ARG A 34 -1.45 -6.80 -4.36
C ARG A 34 -0.95 -7.90 -3.43
N ARG A 35 -0.24 -7.55 -2.36
CA ARG A 35 0.38 -8.47 -1.39
C ARG A 35 1.16 -9.58 -2.07
N TRP A 36 2.06 -9.20 -2.98
CA TRP A 36 2.88 -10.16 -3.70
C TRP A 36 3.96 -10.72 -2.78
N ARG A 37 3.99 -12.05 -2.62
CA ARG A 37 4.84 -12.73 -1.63
C ARG A 37 5.78 -13.72 -2.30
N CYS A 38 6.99 -13.81 -1.75
CA CYS A 38 7.94 -14.86 -2.05
C CYS A 38 8.73 -15.22 -0.78
N ARG A 39 9.67 -16.17 -0.87
CA ARG A 39 10.47 -16.60 0.30
C ARG A 39 11.27 -15.47 0.97
N TRP A 40 11.57 -14.39 0.24
CA TRP A 40 12.43 -13.29 0.71
C TRP A 40 11.66 -12.14 1.37
N GLY A 41 10.34 -12.06 1.12
CA GLY A 41 9.53 -10.95 1.60
C GLY A 41 8.22 -10.79 0.84
N GLU A 42 7.63 -9.62 1.03
CA GLU A 42 6.35 -9.20 0.50
C GLU A 42 6.48 -7.79 -0.06
N ILE A 43 5.76 -7.51 -1.14
CA ILE A 43 5.53 -6.16 -1.69
C ILE A 43 4.03 -5.91 -1.66
N ASP A 44 3.61 -4.81 -1.03
CA ASP A 44 2.19 -4.53 -0.80
C ASP A 44 1.45 -4.29 -2.12
N ILE A 45 2.02 -3.47 -3.01
CA ILE A 45 1.44 -3.20 -4.33
C ILE A 45 2.54 -3.21 -5.39
N ILE A 46 2.29 -3.90 -6.49
CA ILE A 46 3.09 -3.81 -7.72
C ILE A 46 2.22 -3.18 -8.78
N ALA A 47 2.63 -2.01 -9.27
CA ALA A 47 1.88 -1.24 -10.25
C ALA A 47 2.73 -0.92 -11.47
N GLN A 48 2.08 -0.73 -12.62
CA GLN A 48 2.71 -0.37 -13.89
C GLN A 48 2.10 0.92 -14.41
N HIS A 49 2.96 1.87 -14.79
CA HIS A 49 2.53 3.06 -15.53
C HIS A 49 2.98 2.96 -16.98
N ASN A 50 2.08 3.25 -17.91
CA ASN A 50 2.34 3.18 -19.35
C ASN A 50 2.49 4.59 -19.93
N SER A 51 3.66 5.23 -19.77
CA SER A 51 3.94 6.49 -20.48
C SER A 51 5.39 6.96 -20.38
N PRO A 52 6.03 7.34 -21.51
CA PRO A 52 6.07 6.64 -22.80
C PRO A 52 6.84 5.31 -22.72
N THR A 53 7.66 5.13 -21.70
CA THR A 53 8.33 3.87 -21.37
C THR A 53 7.55 3.20 -20.21
N PRO A 54 7.22 1.90 -20.29
CA PRO A 54 6.57 1.22 -19.17
C PRO A 54 7.47 1.20 -17.93
N THR A 55 6.96 1.69 -16.80
CA THR A 55 7.67 1.73 -15.52
C THR A 55 6.95 0.87 -14.49
N LEU A 56 7.69 0.17 -13.65
CA LEU A 56 7.17 -0.58 -12.51
C LEU A 56 7.39 0.18 -11.21
N ALA A 57 6.34 0.30 -10.40
CA ALA A 57 6.42 0.76 -9.03
C ALA A 57 6.21 -0.43 -8.08
N PHE A 58 7.18 -0.65 -7.19
CA PHE A 58 7.07 -1.54 -6.05
C PHE A 58 6.76 -0.68 -4.82
N VAL A 59 5.51 -0.67 -4.40
CA VAL A 59 5.00 0.26 -3.39
C VAL A 59 4.86 -0.43 -2.05
N GLU A 60 5.44 0.17 -1.02
CA GLU A 60 5.21 -0.16 0.38
C GLU A 60 4.16 0.78 0.98
N VAL A 61 3.14 0.23 1.63
CA VAL A 61 2.05 0.98 2.23
C VAL A 61 2.19 1.02 3.74
N LYS A 62 2.23 2.22 4.31
CA LYS A 62 2.31 2.42 5.75
C LYS A 62 1.07 3.09 6.28
N THR A 63 0.18 2.27 6.82
CA THR A 63 -0.97 2.74 7.58
C THR A 63 -0.60 2.96 9.04
N ARG A 64 -0.87 4.16 9.57
CA ARG A 64 -0.58 4.52 10.97
C ARG A 64 -1.72 5.35 11.59
N SER A 65 -1.95 5.15 12.88
CA SER A 65 -2.88 5.96 13.69
C SER A 65 -2.17 7.18 14.30
N ARG A 66 -2.93 8.23 14.60
CA ARG A 66 -2.46 9.43 15.31
C ARG A 66 -1.62 9.08 16.56
N GLY A 67 -0.42 9.66 16.67
CA GLY A 67 0.43 9.59 17.87
C GLY A 67 1.74 8.80 17.72
N ASN A 68 1.88 7.99 16.66
CA ASN A 68 3.13 7.29 16.35
C ASN A 68 3.85 7.97 15.18
N TRP A 69 4.14 9.27 15.37
CA TRP A 69 4.82 10.12 14.40
C TRP A 69 6.33 9.98 14.58
N ASP A 70 6.88 8.83 14.21
CA ASP A 70 8.30 8.80 13.88
C ASP A 70 8.45 9.65 12.60
N ALA A 71 9.15 10.77 12.72
CA ALA A 71 9.30 11.74 11.65
C ALA A 71 9.82 11.10 10.36
N GLY A 72 9.02 11.17 9.30
CA GLY A 72 9.51 11.16 7.92
C GLY A 72 9.33 9.85 7.18
N GLY A 73 8.35 9.82 6.27
CA GLY A 73 8.10 8.69 5.38
C GLY A 73 9.34 7.95 4.89
N ARG A 74 10.27 8.65 4.22
CA ARG A 74 11.53 8.08 3.68
C ARG A 74 12.40 7.40 4.74
N ASN A 75 12.57 8.01 5.91
CA ASN A 75 13.39 7.48 7.01
C ASN A 75 12.80 6.23 7.67
N ALA A 76 11.52 5.95 7.42
CA ALA A 76 10.86 4.80 8.01
C ALA A 76 11.22 3.48 7.31
N ILE A 77 11.85 3.49 6.13
CA ILE A 77 12.35 2.26 5.48
C ILE A 77 13.83 2.09 5.76
N THR A 78 14.12 1.21 6.73
CA THR A 78 15.49 0.86 7.10
C THR A 78 16.24 0.21 5.93
N PRO A 79 17.57 0.32 5.85
CA PRO A 79 18.38 -0.35 4.81
C PRO A 79 18.11 -1.86 4.74
N LYS A 80 17.89 -2.50 5.89
CA LYS A 80 17.49 -3.92 5.97
C LYS A 80 16.17 -4.20 5.24
N LYS A 81 15.20 -3.28 5.32
CA LYS A 81 13.92 -3.40 4.64
C LYS A 81 14.07 -3.12 3.14
N GLN A 82 14.88 -2.13 2.74
CA GLN A 82 15.22 -1.89 1.33
C GLN A 82 15.82 -3.14 0.69
N GLY A 83 16.80 -3.78 1.33
CA GLY A 83 17.43 -5.00 0.80
C GLY A 83 16.45 -6.19 0.66
N LYS A 84 15.44 -6.31 1.53
CA LYS A 84 14.37 -7.31 1.37
C LYS A 84 13.46 -7.00 0.20
N LEU A 85 13.05 -5.74 0.06
CA LEU A 85 12.19 -5.29 -1.05
C LEU A 85 12.90 -5.47 -2.39
N TRP A 86 14.20 -5.14 -2.46
CA TRP A 86 15.02 -5.37 -3.64
C TRP A 86 15.03 -6.84 -4.07
N ARG A 87 15.38 -7.77 -3.17
CA ARG A 87 15.38 -9.21 -3.47
C ARG A 87 14.00 -9.74 -3.84
N THR A 88 12.95 -9.17 -3.25
CA THR A 88 11.57 -9.54 -3.54
C THR A 88 11.21 -9.08 -4.96
N ALA A 89 11.58 -7.86 -5.35
CA ALA A 89 11.40 -7.34 -6.70
C ALA A 89 12.22 -8.13 -7.75
N GLU A 90 13.46 -8.55 -7.43
CA GLU A 90 14.26 -9.41 -8.32
C GLU A 90 13.55 -10.73 -8.62
N VAL A 91 12.96 -11.38 -7.61
CA VAL A 91 12.18 -12.61 -7.82
C VAL A 91 10.92 -12.34 -8.65
N PHE A 92 10.30 -11.17 -8.48
CA PHE A 92 9.18 -10.76 -9.33
C PHE A 92 9.64 -10.63 -10.79
N LEU A 93 10.70 -9.87 -11.06
CA LEU A 93 11.21 -9.66 -12.42
C LEU A 93 11.68 -10.96 -13.08
N ALA A 94 12.29 -11.87 -12.33
CA ALA A 94 12.65 -13.20 -12.82
C ALA A 94 11.42 -14.04 -13.25
N LYS A 95 10.27 -13.83 -12.60
CA LYS A 95 9.00 -14.48 -12.96
C LYS A 95 8.33 -13.83 -14.18
N TYR A 96 8.64 -12.57 -14.47
CA TYR A 96 8.09 -11.82 -15.62
C TYR A 96 9.20 -11.24 -16.51
N PRO A 97 9.95 -12.07 -17.26
CA PRO A 97 11.13 -11.64 -18.01
C PRO A 97 10.89 -10.52 -19.02
N TYR A 98 9.69 -10.45 -19.60
CA TYR A 98 9.27 -9.39 -20.53
C TYR A 98 9.16 -7.99 -19.87
N LYS A 99 9.28 -7.92 -18.54
CA LYS A 99 9.32 -6.68 -17.74
C LYS A 99 10.69 -6.42 -17.11
N ALA A 100 11.66 -7.32 -17.28
CA ALA A 100 12.96 -7.24 -16.60
C ALA A 100 13.74 -5.96 -16.95
N ASN A 101 13.47 -5.37 -18.12
CA ASN A 101 14.12 -4.15 -18.60
C ASN A 101 13.30 -2.89 -18.35
N TYR A 102 12.16 -2.97 -17.65
CA TYR A 102 11.37 -1.79 -17.33
C TYR A 102 12.09 -1.01 -16.22
N PRO A 103 12.16 0.34 -16.30
CA PRO A 103 12.55 1.15 -15.16
C PRO A 103 11.72 0.76 -13.93
N CYS A 104 12.40 0.61 -12.80
CA CYS A 104 11.80 0.20 -11.55
C CYS A 104 11.99 1.31 -10.52
N GLN A 105 10.94 1.64 -9.79
CA GLN A 105 10.98 2.54 -8.65
C GLN A 105 10.42 1.84 -7.41
N PHE A 106 10.98 2.18 -6.26
CA PHE A 106 10.47 1.75 -4.96
C PHE A 106 9.79 2.93 -4.30
N ASP A 107 8.47 2.84 -4.13
CA ASP A 107 7.66 3.94 -3.64
C ASP A 107 7.16 3.66 -2.21
N VAL A 108 6.80 4.72 -1.50
CA VAL A 108 6.19 4.63 -0.17
C VAL A 108 4.92 5.44 -0.12
N ALA A 109 3.80 4.80 0.22
CA ALA A 109 2.55 5.47 0.49
C ALA A 109 2.30 5.57 2.01
N LEU A 110 2.09 6.78 2.51
CA LEU A 110 1.76 7.03 3.91
C LEU A 110 0.26 7.23 4.04
N VAL A 111 -0.39 6.38 4.83
CA VAL A 111 -1.84 6.44 5.07
C VAL A 111 -2.10 6.78 6.53
N ASN A 112 -2.82 7.88 6.76
CA ASN A 112 -3.26 8.30 8.08
C ASN A 112 -4.65 7.73 8.39
N VAL A 113 -4.82 7.22 9.61
CA VAL A 113 -6.08 6.71 10.14
C VAL A 113 -6.61 7.64 11.23
N GLU A 114 -7.82 8.14 11.01
CA GLU A 114 -8.57 8.91 12.00
C GLU A 114 -9.76 8.09 12.50
N ALA A 115 -9.89 7.96 13.83
CA ALA A 115 -11.07 7.37 14.42
C ALA A 115 -12.27 8.30 14.22
N LYS A 116 -13.39 7.77 13.72
CA LYS A 116 -14.65 8.53 13.65
C LYS A 116 -15.21 8.65 15.07
N LYS A 117 -15.60 9.87 15.47
CA LYS A 117 -16.07 10.18 16.84
C LYS A 117 -17.49 9.68 17.17
N SER A 118 -18.19 9.01 16.26
CA SER A 118 -19.57 8.53 16.48
C SER A 118 -19.80 7.16 15.82
N PRO A 119 -20.68 6.30 16.37
CA PRO A 119 -21.06 5.06 15.70
C PRO A 119 -21.85 5.43 14.43
N VAL A 120 -21.27 5.16 13.27
CA VAL A 120 -21.99 5.27 11.99
C VAL A 120 -23.05 4.18 12.01
N ILE A 121 -24.33 4.58 11.94
CA ILE A 121 -25.43 3.66 11.64
C ILE A 121 -25.17 3.11 10.24
N ILE A 122 -24.87 1.82 10.13
CA ILE A 122 -24.68 1.16 8.85
C ILE A 122 -26.06 1.05 8.20
N THR A 123 -26.31 1.86 7.17
CA THR A 123 -27.38 1.58 6.20
C THR A 123 -26.86 0.54 5.21
N GLU A 124 -27.74 -0.37 4.75
CA GLU A 124 -27.40 -1.56 3.97
C GLU A 124 -26.66 -1.28 2.64
N ASP A 125 -26.57 -0.01 2.22
CA ASP A 125 -25.96 0.44 0.96
C ASP A 125 -24.53 1.00 1.07
N ALA A 126 -23.85 0.87 2.22
CA ALA A 126 -22.50 1.43 2.36
C ALA A 126 -21.46 0.67 1.50
N PRO A 127 -20.57 1.36 0.76
CA PRO A 127 -19.54 0.71 -0.04
C PRO A 127 -18.59 -0.12 0.86
N VAL A 128 -18.29 -1.35 0.41
CA VAL A 128 -17.46 -2.38 1.07
C VAL A 128 -16.10 -1.86 1.58
N ASN A 129 -15.63 -0.76 1.02
CA ASN A 129 -14.31 -0.18 1.22
C ASN A 129 -14.29 0.85 2.37
N SER A 130 -15.40 1.02 3.09
CA SER A 130 -15.53 2.02 4.15
C SER A 130 -15.69 1.37 5.52
N SER A 131 -14.72 1.60 6.40
CA SER A 131 -14.91 1.22 7.81
C SER A 131 -15.84 2.24 8.49
N PRO A 132 -16.87 1.79 9.22
CA PRO A 132 -17.71 2.69 10.03
C PRO A 132 -16.90 3.33 11.18
N ARG A 133 -15.75 2.77 11.52
CA ARG A 133 -14.92 3.18 12.66
C ARG A 133 -13.77 4.12 12.28
N TYR A 134 -13.30 4.06 11.05
CA TYR A 134 -12.09 4.76 10.62
C TYR A 134 -12.34 5.59 9.35
N LYS A 135 -11.70 6.75 9.28
CA LYS A 135 -11.49 7.51 8.05
C LYS A 135 -10.02 7.40 7.69
N LEU A 136 -9.72 6.88 6.50
CA LEU A 136 -8.37 6.78 5.98
C LEU A 136 -8.14 7.89 4.95
N ASN A 137 -6.96 8.48 4.95
CA ASN A 137 -6.56 9.46 3.95
C ASN A 137 -5.10 9.17 3.54
N LEU A 138 -4.82 9.25 2.24
CA LEU A 138 -3.45 9.22 1.73
C LEU A 138 -2.79 10.54 2.13
N GLN A 139 -1.81 10.46 3.02
CA GLN A 139 -1.10 11.62 3.53
C GLN A 139 0.02 12.05 2.58
N ASP A 140 0.77 11.09 2.05
CA ASP A 140 1.90 11.34 1.15
C ASP A 140 2.15 10.13 0.25
N TYR A 141 2.66 10.38 -0.96
CA TYR A 141 3.12 9.36 -1.90
C TYR A 141 4.54 9.71 -2.35
N ILE A 142 5.50 8.94 -1.87
CA ILE A 142 6.92 9.21 -2.04
C ILE A 142 7.45 8.34 -3.17
N VAL A 143 7.65 8.96 -4.33
CA VAL A 143 8.25 8.33 -5.51
C VAL A 143 9.74 8.08 -5.29
N SER A 144 10.26 6.94 -5.76
CA SER A 144 11.70 6.64 -5.76
C SER A 144 12.34 6.84 -4.38
N ALA A 145 11.69 6.30 -3.35
CA ALA A 145 12.07 6.47 -1.96
C ALA A 145 13.48 5.91 -1.63
N PHE A 146 14.08 5.12 -2.52
CA PHE A 146 15.41 4.52 -2.34
C PHE A 146 16.53 5.23 -3.12
N ASP A 147 16.22 6.17 -4.01
CA ASP A 147 17.18 6.70 -4.99
C ASP A 147 18.01 7.92 -4.48
N GLN A 148 18.10 8.13 -3.17
CA GLN A 148 18.96 9.17 -2.58
C GLN A 148 20.03 8.54 -1.68
N THR A 149 21.21 8.33 -2.25
CA THR A 149 22.52 8.22 -1.55
C THR A 149 23.48 9.22 -2.16
#